data_AF-A0A9E4E3F3-F1
#
_entry.id   AF-A0A9E4E3F3-F1
#
_cell.length_a   1.000
_cell.length_b   1.000
_cell.length_c   1.000
_cell.angle_alpha   90.00
_cell.angle_beta   90.00
_cell.angle_gamma   90.00
#
_symmetry.space_group_name_H-M   'P 1'
#
loop_
_entity.id
_entity.type
_entity.pdbx_description
1 polymer ?
#
loop_
_entity_poly.entity_id
_entity_poly.type
_entity_poly.pdbx_seq_one_letter_code
_entity_poly.pdbx_strand_id
1 'polypeptide(L)' 'MPHPRPPVPDCRDPFDRAFLELAAAGRADSVVTGDQDLLVLAPRFRIPIMRPDEARRRLSAVGVPPIHRHRHRPPHAE' A
#
# COMPACT_ATOMS: atom_id res chain seq x y z
N MET A 1 -9.67 -7.48 -24.84
CA MET A 1 -9.79 -8.75 -24.07
C MET A 1 -9.78 -8.40 -22.60
N PRO A 2 -10.65 -8.98 -21.75
CA PRO A 2 -10.57 -8.74 -20.30
C PRO A 2 -9.24 -9.27 -19.77
N HIS A 3 -8.59 -8.51 -18.90
CA HIS A 3 -7.36 -8.94 -18.23
C HIS A 3 -7.69 -10.01 -17.19
N PRO A 4 -6.90 -11.09 -17.09
CA PRO A 4 -7.11 -12.10 -16.06
C PRO A 4 -6.98 -11.46 -14.68
N ARG A 5 -7.93 -11.74 -13.79
CA ARG A 5 -7.91 -11.20 -12.43
C ARG A 5 -6.74 -11.80 -11.65
N PRO A 6 -6.02 -11.01 -10.82
CA PRO A 6 -4.96 -11.54 -9.99
C PRO A 6 -5.48 -12.65 -9.07
N PRO A 7 -4.67 -13.69 -8.79
CA PRO A 7 -5.04 -14.67 -7.78
C PRO A 7 -5.06 -14.01 -6.41
N VAL A 8 -6.15 -14.23 -5.67
CA VAL A 8 -6.35 -13.75 -4.30
C VAL A 8 -6.95 -14.88 -3.46
N PRO A 9 -6.69 -14.90 -2.13
CA PRO A 9 -7.32 -15.86 -1.23
C PRO A 9 -8.84 -15.82 -1.29
N ASP A 10 -9.47 -16.95 -0.97
CA ASP A 10 -10.91 -16.99 -0.80
C ASP A 10 -11.31 -16.09 0.37
N CYS A 11 -12.23 -15.18 0.09
CA CYS A 11 -12.80 -14.26 1.06
C CYS A 11 -14.09 -14.86 1.61
N ARG A 12 -14.38 -14.60 2.89
CA ARG A 12 -15.67 -14.97 3.49
C ARG A 12 -16.79 -14.10 2.91
N ASP A 13 -16.57 -12.80 2.81
CA ASP A 13 -17.43 -11.88 2.08
C ASP A 13 -16.96 -11.81 0.61
N PRO A 14 -17.80 -12.15 -0.38
CA PRO A 14 -17.47 -11.99 -1.79
C PRO A 14 -17.09 -10.55 -2.20
N PHE A 15 -17.57 -9.54 -1.48
CA PHE A 15 -17.27 -8.13 -1.78
C PHE A 15 -15.84 -7.72 -1.39
N ASP A 16 -15.23 -8.41 -0.43
CA ASP A 16 -13.82 -8.19 -0.02
C ASP A 16 -12.82 -8.48 -1.14
N ARG A 17 -13.19 -9.40 -2.03
CA ARG A 17 -12.34 -9.87 -3.12
C ARG A 17 -11.85 -8.71 -4.00
N ALA A 18 -12.70 -7.72 -4.25
CA ALA A 18 -12.37 -6.58 -5.09
C ALA A 18 -11.19 -5.76 -4.53
N PHE A 19 -11.08 -5.64 -3.21
CA PHE A 19 -9.98 -4.91 -2.57
C PHE A 19 -8.65 -5.65 -2.71
N LEU A 20 -8.65 -6.98 -2.57
CA LEU A 20 -7.45 -7.80 -2.76
C LEU A 20 -7.01 -7.80 -4.22
N GLU A 21 -7.95 -7.91 -5.15
CA GLU A 21 -7.64 -7.86 -6.59
C GLU A 21 -7.09 -6.50 -7.00
N LEU A 22 -7.68 -5.41 -6.48
CA LEU A 22 -7.18 -4.05 -6.69
C LEU A 22 -5.77 -3.86 -6.15
N ALA A 23 -5.50 -4.29 -4.92
CA ALA A 23 -4.17 -4.21 -4.33
C ALA A 23 -3.15 -4.98 -5.18
N ALA A 24 -3.52 -6.19 -5.61
CA ALA A 24 -2.67 -7.05 -6.42
C ALA A 24 -2.38 -6.47 -7.82
N ALA A 25 -3.40 -5.92 -8.49
CA ALA A 25 -3.29 -5.29 -9.80
C ALA A 25 -2.50 -3.97 -9.73
N GLY A 26 -2.75 -3.16 -8.69
CA GLY A 26 -2.12 -1.87 -8.45
C GLY A 26 -0.70 -1.97 -7.85
N ARG A 27 -0.24 -3.17 -7.50
CA ARG A 27 1.05 -3.40 -6.82
C ARG A 27 1.17 -2.58 -5.53
N ALA A 28 0.09 -2.54 -4.76
CA ALA A 28 0.06 -1.78 -3.52
C ALA A 28 1.12 -2.28 -2.52
N ASP A 29 1.72 -1.36 -1.77
CA ASP A 29 2.66 -1.69 -0.69
C ASP A 29 1.95 -2.37 0.49
N SER A 30 0.67 -2.03 0.71
CA SER A 30 -0.17 -2.63 1.75
C SER A 30 -1.66 -2.38 1.51
N VAL A 31 -2.51 -3.20 2.12
CA VAL A 31 -3.93 -2.94 2.36
C VAL A 31 -4.08 -2.49 3.81
N VAL A 32 -4.68 -1.33 4.02
CA VAL A 32 -4.96 -0.80 5.37
C VAL A 32 -6.46 -0.90 5.63
N THR A 33 -6.86 -1.70 6.61
CA THR A 33 -8.27 -1.95 6.89
C THR A 33 -8.54 -2.21 8.37
N GLY A 34 -9.72 -1.81 8.84
CA GLY A 34 -10.27 -2.20 10.14
C GLY A 34 -11.12 -3.47 10.08
N ASP A 35 -11.39 -3.98 8.88
CA ASP A 35 -12.26 -5.14 8.65
C ASP A 35 -11.59 -6.44 9.09
N GLN A 36 -12.28 -7.20 9.95
CA GLN A 36 -11.74 -8.44 10.50
C GLN A 36 -11.70 -9.57 9.48
N ASP A 37 -12.66 -9.66 8.55
CA ASP A 37 -12.71 -10.67 7.51
C ASP A 37 -11.57 -10.49 6.49
N LEU A 38 -11.14 -9.24 6.25
CA LEU A 38 -9.90 -8.97 5.50
C LEU A 38 -8.63 -9.25 6.32
N LEU A 39 -8.59 -8.85 7.59
CA LEU A 39 -7.39 -9.00 8.44
C LEU A 39 -7.00 -10.46 8.64
N VAL A 40 -7.96 -11.40 8.72
CA VAL A 40 -7.65 -12.84 8.85
C VAL A 40 -6.96 -13.42 7.61
N LEU A 41 -7.04 -12.73 6.46
CA LEU A 41 -6.38 -13.13 5.21
C LEU A 41 -4.91 -12.69 5.15
N ALA A 42 -4.44 -11.86 6.08
CA ALA A 42 -3.07 -11.35 6.08
C ALA A 42 -1.98 -12.44 5.94
N PRO A 43 -2.07 -13.62 6.58
CA PRO A 43 -1.07 -14.68 6.43
C PRO A 43 -1.12 -15.39 5.06
N ARG A 44 -2.22 -15.23 4.31
CA ARG A 44 -2.49 -15.91 3.03
C ARG A 44 -2.35 -15.00 1.83
N PHE A 45 -2.17 -13.69 2.04
CA PHE A 45 -2.09 -12.70 0.97
C PHE A 45 -0.68 -12.11 0.86
N ARG A 46 -0.17 -12.01 -0.37
CA ARG A 46 1.20 -11.54 -0.64
C ARG A 46 1.42 -10.06 -0.33
N ILE A 47 0.37 -9.26 -0.34
CA ILE A 47 0.43 -7.83 0.02
C ILE A 47 0.06 -7.74 1.50
N PRO A 48 0.88 -7.06 2.33
CA PRO A 48 0.59 -6.89 3.76
C PRO A 48 -0.80 -6.29 3.97
N ILE A 49 -1.62 -6.96 4.78
CA ILE A 49 -2.88 -6.42 5.28
C ILE A 49 -2.65 -6.01 6.73
N MET A 50 -2.91 -4.75 7.06
CA MET A 50 -2.62 -4.21 8.39
C MET A 50 -3.71 -3.28 8.89
N ARG A 51 -3.71 -3.08 10.21
CA ARG A 51 -4.62 -2.14 10.86
C ARG A 51 -4.18 -0.70 10.62
N PRO A 52 -5.09 0.29 10.68
CA PRO A 52 -4.75 1.70 10.51
C PRO A 52 -3.69 2.21 11.50
N ASP A 53 -3.71 1.74 12.74
CA ASP A 53 -2.73 2.14 13.75
C ASP A 53 -1.34 1.58 13.46
N GLU A 54 -1.25 0.35 12.94
CA GLU A 54 -0.01 -0.24 12.45
C GLU A 54 0.54 0.54 11.24
N ALA A 55 -0.32 0.83 10.25
CA ALA A 55 0.04 1.62 9.09
C ALA A 55 0.59 3.00 9.50
N ARG A 56 -0.08 3.68 10.44
CA ARG A 56 0.36 4.98 10.97
C ARG A 56 1.76 4.89 11.58
N ARG A 57 2.04 3.86 12.37
CA ARG A 57 3.39 3.64 12.96
C ARG A 57 4.43 3.43 11.87
N ARG A 58 4.15 2.57 10.88
CA ARG A 58 5.05 2.31 9.75
C ARG A 58 5.35 3.58 8.96
N LEU A 59 4.32 4.37 8.63
CA LEU A 59 4.47 5.61 7.88
C LEU A 59 5.23 6.69 8.66
N SER A 60 5.02 6.78 9.98
CA SER A 60 5.78 7.71 10.83
C SER A 60 7.25 7.33 11.01
N ALA A 61 7.60 6.05 10.85
CA ALA A 61 8.97 5.56 10.92
C ALA A 61 9.77 5.85 9.64
N VAL A 62 9.09 6.02 8.51
CA VAL A 62 9.69 6.54 7.27
C VAL A 62 9.84 8.05 7.46
N GLY A 63 10.97 8.47 8.01
CA GLY A 63 11.30 9.88 8.18
C GLY A 63 11.12 10.64 6.86
N VAL A 64 10.60 11.87 6.95
CA VAL A 64 10.49 12.77 5.79
C VAL A 64 11.88 12.89 5.16
N PRO A 65 12.09 12.46 3.90
CA PRO A 65 13.39 12.67 3.25
C PRO A 65 13.67 14.18 3.25
N PRO A 66 14.91 14.62 3.54
CA PRO A 66 15.22 16.03 3.52
C PRO A 66 14.83 16.59 2.16
N ILE A 67 13.90 17.54 2.16
CA ILE A 67 13.60 18.33 0.96
C ILE A 67 14.95 18.90 0.51
N HIS A 68 15.42 18.47 -0.66
CA HIS A 68 16.59 19.07 -1.26
C HIS A 68 16.17 20.49 -1.64
N ARG A 69 16.35 21.44 -0.70
CA ARG A 69 16.21 22.86 -1.01
C ARG A 69 17.13 23.10 -2.20
N HIS A 70 16.54 23.47 -3.34
CA HIS A 70 17.30 23.88 -4.53
C HIS A 70 18.41 24.81 -4.05
N ARG A 71 19.65 24.32 -4.08
CA ARG A 71 20.81 25.17 -3.83
C ARG A 71 20.73 26.23 -4.92
N HIS A 72 20.48 27.47 -4.53
CA HIS A 72 20.54 28.61 -5.42
C HIS A 72 21.91 28.55 -6.08
N ARG A 73 21.95 28.22 -7.38
CA ARG A 73 23.19 28.29 -8.17
C ARG A 73 23.58 29.77 -8.15
N PRO A 74 24.75 30.16 -7.62
CA PRO A 74 25.16 31.56 -7.75
C PRO A 74 25.26 31.88 -9.24
N PRO A 75 24.78 33.06 -9.68
CA PRO A 75 24.98 33.48 -11.07
C PRO A 75 26.49 33.53 -11.34
N HIS A 76 26.89 32.96 -12.47
CA HIS A 76 28.27 33.01 -12.93
C HIS A 76 28.68 34.48 -13.05
N ALA A 77 29.77 34.84 -12.37
CA ALA A 77 30.40 36.14 -12.55
C ALA A 77 31.19 36.10 -13.85
N GLU A 78 30.92 37.07 -14.73
CA GLU A 78 31.73 37.41 -15.90
C GLU A 78 32.41 38.75 -15.64
#